data_AF-A0A374BWL0-F1
#
_entry.id   AF-A0A374BWL0-F1
#
_cell.length_a   1.000
_cell.length_b   1.000
_cell.length_c   1.000
_cell.angle_alpha   90.00
_cell.angle_beta   90.00
_cell.angle_gamma   90.00
#
_symmetry.space_group_name_H-M   'P 1'
#
loop_
_entity.id
_entity.type
_entity.pdbx_description
1 polymer ?
#
loop_
_entity_poly.entity_id
_entity_poly.type
_entity_poly.pdbx_seq_one_letter_code
_entity_poly.pdbx_strand_id
1 'polypeptide(L)'
;MAEEKKAFFTYKGVPLVRKGNNIYFGNMYDEFVVMIEILSTEKVGGIDVANKVRIRKVATDSTLPPNKQIVKVAEKSSLYEALDFACAWLKVS
;
A
#
# COMPACT_ATOMS: atom_id res chain seq x y z
N MET A 1 1.02 4.56 32.20
CA MET A 1 1.67 3.89 31.06
C MET A 1 0.91 4.31 29.80
N ALA A 2 1.19 5.51 29.28
CA ALA A 2 0.68 5.91 27.98
C ALA A 2 1.75 5.49 26.98
N GLU A 3 1.53 4.40 26.25
CA GLU A 3 2.34 4.13 25.06
C GLU A 3 2.21 5.35 24.15
N GLU A 4 3.31 6.08 23.96
CA GLU A 4 3.40 7.12 22.96
C GLU A 4 2.97 6.50 21.62
N LYS A 5 1.76 6.83 21.15
CA LYS A 5 1.25 6.39 19.86
C LYS A 5 2.26 6.86 18.81
N LYS A 6 3.15 5.96 18.38
CA LYS A 6 4.07 6.22 17.27
C LYS A 6 3.23 6.75 16.12
N ALA A 7 3.42 8.02 15.79
CA ALA A 7 2.78 8.62 14.64
C ALA A 7 3.13 7.75 13.44
N PHE A 8 2.13 7.16 12.80
CA PHE A 8 2.34 6.37 11.61
C PHE A 8 2.98 7.26 10.55
N PHE A 9 3.90 6.71 9.77
CA PHE A 9 4.40 7.41 8.61
C PHE A 9 3.21 7.67 7.67
N THR A 10 3.04 8.90 7.21
CA THR A 10 1.92 9.28 6.34
C THR A 10 2.41 9.76 4.99
N TYR A 11 1.71 9.39 3.93
CA TYR A 11 1.88 9.95 2.59
C TYR A 11 0.58 10.65 2.18
N LYS A 12 0.66 11.93 1.80
CA LYS A 12 -0.52 12.77 1.52
C LYS A 12 -1.59 12.72 2.63
N GLY A 13 -1.15 12.76 3.89
CA GLY A 13 -2.04 12.71 5.06
C GLY A 13 -2.64 11.34 5.39
N VAL A 14 -2.31 10.30 4.62
CA VAL A 14 -2.86 8.94 4.80
C VAL A 14 -1.79 7.98 5.34
N PRO A 15 -2.12 7.08 6.28
CA PRO A 15 -1.15 6.14 6.84
C PRO A 15 -0.53 5.26 5.76
N LEU A 16 0.79 5.13 5.83
CA LEU A 16 1.62 4.28 4.98
C LEU A 16 2.52 3.43 5.87
N VAL A 17 2.24 2.13 5.91
CA VAL A 17 2.94 1.17 6.77
C VAL A 17 3.65 0.14 5.92
N ARG A 18 4.95 -0.06 6.14
CA ARG A 18 5.75 -1.06 5.42
C ARG A 18 6.11 -2.23 6.33
N LYS A 19 5.96 -3.45 5.81
CA LYS A 19 6.44 -4.69 6.40
C LYS A 19 7.15 -5.53 5.33
N GLY A 20 8.49 -5.47 5.31
CA GLY A 20 9.30 -6.16 4.30
C GLY A 20 9.03 -5.61 2.89
N ASN A 21 8.56 -6.49 2.00
CA ASN A 21 8.20 -6.16 0.61
C ASN A 21 6.74 -5.70 0.45
N ASN A 22 5.95 -5.75 1.53
CA ASN A 22 4.55 -5.33 1.50
C ASN A 22 4.41 -3.94 2.13
N ILE A 23 3.68 -3.07 1.45
CA ILE A 23 3.38 -1.71 1.85
C ILE A 23 1.86 -1.56 1.86
N TYR A 24 1.32 -1.09 2.97
CA TYR A 24 -0.09 -0.87 3.20
C TYR A 24 -0.34 0.62 3.23
N PHE A 25 -1.23 1.08 2.35
CA PHE A 25 -1.61 2.47 2.21
C PHE A 25 -3.11 2.62 2.47
N GLY A 26 -3.50 3.50 3.38
CA GLY A 26 -4.89 3.70 3.78
C GLY A 26 -5.11 3.56 5.27
N ASN A 27 -6.30 3.96 5.71
CA ASN A 27 -6.74 3.76 7.08
C ASN A 27 -7.57 2.47 7.18
N MET A 28 -7.29 1.63 8.18
CA MET A 28 -8.07 0.39 8.39
C MET A 28 -9.52 0.66 8.83
N TYR A 29 -9.83 1.89 9.27
CA TYR A 29 -11.21 2.30 9.56
C TYR A 29 -12.04 2.62 8.30
N ASP A 30 -11.40 2.81 7.14
CA ASP A 30 -12.10 3.04 5.88
C ASP A 30 -12.55 1.71 5.25
N GLU A 31 -13.48 1.75 4.29
CA GLU A 31 -13.99 0.54 3.60
C GLU A 31 -12.90 -0.21 2.82
N PHE A 32 -11.87 0.51 2.35
CA PHE A 32 -10.82 -0.05 1.51
C PHE A 32 -9.44 0.47 1.89
N VAL A 33 -8.46 -0.41 1.79
CA VAL A 33 -7.03 -0.10 1.84
C VAL A 33 -6.35 -0.57 0.56
N VAL A 34 -5.16 -0.05 0.28
CA VAL A 34 -4.33 -0.51 -0.83
C VAL A 34 -3.11 -1.24 -0.29
N MET A 35 -2.93 -2.47 -0.74
CA MET A 35 -1.73 -3.27 -0.47
C MET A 35 -0.85 -3.25 -1.71
N ILE A 36 0.38 -2.78 -1.57
CA ILE A 36 1.42 -2.79 -2.59
C ILE A 36 2.45 -3.85 -2.20
N GLU A 37 2.75 -4.76 -3.10
CA GLU A 37 3.73 -5.83 -2.93
C GLU A 37 4.86 -5.62 -3.93
N ILE A 38 6.09 -5.52 -3.44
CA ILE A 38 7.29 -5.43 -4.27
C ILE A 38 7.64 -6.84 -4.75
N LEU A 39 7.48 -7.08 -6.05
CA LEU A 39 7.77 -8.37 -6.68
C LEU A 39 9.23 -8.48 -7.10
N SER A 40 9.84 -7.36 -7.52
CA SER A 40 11.22 -7.33 -7.96
C SER A 40 11.83 -5.96 -7.68
N THR A 41 13.14 -5.97 -7.47
CA THR A 41 13.97 -4.79 -7.29
C THR A 41 15.18 -4.89 -8.21
N GLU A 42 15.63 -3.74 -8.71
CA GLU A 42 16.88 -3.60 -9.45
C GLU A 42 17.82 -2.65 -8.69
N LYS A 43 19.13 -2.83 -8.86
CA LYS A 43 20.12 -1.95 -8.25
C LYS A 43 20.39 -0.76 -9.17
N VAL A 44 20.02 0.43 -8.72
CA VAL A 44 20.32 1.70 -9.40
C VAL A 44 21.19 2.54 -8.48
N GLY A 45 22.42 2.84 -8.88
CA GLY A 45 23.34 3.64 -8.06
C GLY A 45 23.66 3.01 -6.69
N GLY A 46 23.59 1.68 -6.58
CA GLY A 46 23.82 0.94 -5.33
C GLY A 46 22.59 0.81 -4.42
N ILE A 47 21.45 1.38 -4.81
CA ILE A 47 20.19 1.32 -4.06
C ILE A 47 19.24 0.33 -4.72
N ASP A 48 18.56 -0.50 -3.93
CA ASP A 48 17.52 -1.40 -4.42
C ASP A 48 16.22 -0.63 -4.70
N VAL A 49 15.94 -0.42 -5.99
CA VAL A 49 14.77 0.29 -6.50
C VAL A 49 13.74 -0.72 -6.98
N ALA A 50 12.49 -0.58 -6.56
CA ALA A 50 11.41 -1.46 -7.00
C ALA A 50 11.07 -1.22 -8.48
N ASN A 51 11.22 -2.23 -9.32
CA ASN A 51 10.94 -2.17 -10.76
C ASN A 51 9.71 -2.99 -11.18
N LYS A 52 9.19 -3.84 -10.27
CA LYS A 52 7.92 -4.50 -10.45
C LYS A 52 7.19 -4.57 -9.13
N VAL A 53 6.01 -3.95 -9.10
CA VAL A 53 5.14 -3.91 -7.94
C VAL A 53 3.73 -4.33 -8.30
N ARG A 54 3.06 -5.03 -7.40
CA ARG A 54 1.66 -5.42 -7.50
C ARG A 54 0.83 -4.63 -6.52
N ILE A 55 -0.25 -4.06 -6.99
CA ILE A 55 -1.15 -3.19 -6.23
C ILE A 55 -2.49 -3.90 -6.12
N ARG A 56 -3.03 -4.00 -4.91
CA ARG A 56 -4.32 -4.63 -4.62
C ARG A 56 -5.16 -3.67 -3.80
N LYS A 57 -6.36 -3.34 -4.28
CA LYS A 57 -7.39 -2.68 -3.47
C LYS A 57 -8.09 -3.77 -2.66
N VAL A 58 -7.97 -3.70 -1.34
CA VAL A 58 -8.46 -4.71 -0.41
C VAL A 58 -9.54 -4.07 0.46
N ALA A 59 -10.69 -4.71 0.56
CA ALA A 59 -11.74 -4.35 1.52
C ALA A 59 -11.25 -4.65 2.94
N THR A 60 -11.51 -3.73 3.87
CA THR A 60 -11.15 -3.90 5.30
C THR A 60 -12.13 -4.80 6.04
N ASP A 61 -13.27 -5.11 5.42
CA ASP A 61 -14.28 -5.99 5.97
C ASP A 61 -13.72 -7.42 6.16
N SER A 62 -13.51 -7.77 7.43
CA SER A 62 -12.95 -9.06 7.84
C SER A 62 -13.95 -10.21 7.73
N THR A 63 -15.23 -9.93 7.49
CA THR A 63 -16.27 -10.94 7.29
C THR A 63 -16.26 -11.52 5.87
N LEU A 64 -15.69 -10.77 4.91
CA LEU A 64 -15.58 -11.22 3.53
C LEU A 64 -14.49 -12.29 3.40
N PRO A 65 -14.70 -13.34 2.58
CA PRO A 65 -13.65 -14.29 2.27
C PRO A 65 -12.49 -13.59 1.54
N PRO A 66 -11.24 -14.06 1.69
CA PRO A 66 -10.03 -13.38 1.17
C PRO A 66 -10.11 -13.03 -0.32
N ASN A 67 -10.74 -13.92 -1.10
CA ASN A 67 -10.88 -13.75 -2.54
C ASN A 67 -11.85 -12.63 -2.93
N LYS A 68 -12.83 -12.32 -2.06
CA LYS A 68 -13.78 -11.21 -2.27
C LYS A 68 -13.29 -9.90 -1.67
N GLN A 69 -12.33 -9.95 -0.73
CA GLN A 69 -11.72 -8.73 -0.21
C GLN A 69 -10.91 -8.00 -1.28
N ILE A 70 -10.32 -8.71 -2.24
CA ILE A 70 -9.56 -8.08 -3.33
C ILE A 70 -10.53 -7.57 -4.40
N VAL A 71 -10.70 -6.25 -4.45
CA VAL A 71 -11.63 -5.58 -5.38
C VAL A 71 -10.97 -5.28 -6.73
N LYS A 72 -9.71 -4.85 -6.70
CA LYS A 72 -8.93 -4.49 -7.89
C LYS A 72 -7.49 -4.90 -7.73
N VAL A 73 -6.87 -5.28 -8.84
CA VAL A 73 -5.44 -5.60 -8.93
C VAL A 73 -4.84 -4.87 -10.11
N ALA A 74 -3.62 -4.38 -9.95
CA ALA A 74 -2.81 -3.82 -11.02
C ALA A 74 -1.33 -4.16 -10.78
N GLU A 75 -0.54 -4.18 -11.85
CA GLU A 75 0.92 -4.26 -11.76
C GLU A 75 1.53 -2.98 -12.33
N LYS A 76 2.60 -2.49 -11.72
CA LYS A 76 3.32 -1.27 -12.12
C LYS A 76 4.82 -1.49 -12.12
N SER A 77 5.52 -0.68 -12.91
CA SER A 77 6.96 -0.71 -13.09
C SER A 77 7.72 0.12 -12.06
N SER A 78 7.03 0.89 -11.21
CA SER A 78 7.68 1.68 -10.16
C SER A 78 6.80 1.81 -8.92
N LEU A 79 7.45 1.98 -7.77
CA LEU A 79 6.75 2.25 -6.52
C LEU A 79 6.03 3.61 -6.55
N TYR A 80 6.58 4.60 -7.24
CA TYR A 80 6.00 5.94 -7.35
C TYR A 80 4.67 5.92 -8.10
N GLU A 81 4.64 5.29 -9.28
CA GLU A 81 3.39 5.09 -10.02
C GLU A 81 2.36 4.30 -9.20
N ALA A 82 2.82 3.30 -8.44
CA ALA A 82 1.92 2.53 -7.60
C ALA A 82 1.29 3.35 -6.49
N LEU A 83 2.04 4.28 -5.88
CA LEU A 83 1.51 5.19 -4.88
C LEU A 83 0.51 6.19 -5.47
N ASP A 84 0.75 6.72 -6.67
CA ASP A 84 -0.21 7.61 -7.34
C ASP A 84 -1.51 6.87 -7.70
N PHE A 85 -1.40 5.63 -8.19
CA PHE A 85 -2.57 4.77 -8.40
C PHE A 85 -3.30 4.47 -7.09
N ALA A 86 -2.58 4.22 -6.01
CA ALA A 86 -3.16 3.98 -4.69
C ALA A 86 -3.93 5.20 -4.18
N CYS A 87 -3.36 6.41 -4.34
CA CYS A 87 -4.04 7.67 -4.01
C CYS A 87 -5.32 7.84 -4.83
N ALA A 88 -5.26 7.60 -6.15
CA ALA A 88 -6.43 7.69 -7.02
C ALA A 88 -7.54 6.68 -6.63
N TRP A 89 -7.17 5.46 -6.23
CA TRP A 89 -8.11 4.42 -5.83
C TRP A 89 -8.81 4.68 -4.49
N LEU A 90 -8.14 5.38 -3.59
CA LEU A 90 -8.67 5.83 -2.30
C LEU A 90 -9.24 7.26 -2.36
N LYS A 91 -9.19 7.91 -3.54
CA LYS A 91 -9.63 9.31 -3.74
C LYS A 91 -8.93 10.30 -2.80
N VAL A 92 -7.68 10.02 -2.45
CA VAL A 92 -6.83 10.90 -1.64
C VAL A 92 -6.29 11.98 -2.56
N SER A 93 -6.67 13.23 -2.32
CA SER A 93 -6.22 14.42 -3.07
C SER A 93 -4.98 15.02 -2.44
#